data_AF-A0A5N7DEG9-F1
#
_entry.id   AF-A0A5N7DEG9-F1
#
_cell.length_a   1.000
_cell.length_b   1.000
_cell.length_c   1.000
_cell.angle_alpha   90.00
_cell.angle_beta   90.00
_cell.angle_gamma   90.00
#
_symmetry.space_group_name_H-M   'P 1'
#
loop_
_entity.id
_entity.type
_entity.pdbx_description
1 polymer ?
#
loop_
_entity_poly.entity_id
_entity_poly.type
_entity_poly.pdbx_seq_one_letter_code
_entity_poly.pdbx_strand_id
1 'polypeptide(L)'
;MEEDPAKGCVACGWTLEQQEQCCYSSHVKLFYGASRRGVWSIGSDIILKERPDEGPKKRKRIKGKTLEQAWPTLSESQKTAIADQVVQVRKKLRSLTSESIQTVDHGPCEPALLFPDRAPHGRFHSDLELWNAITIMLRHPPCEPYVLTHCDLNLGNLIVRDGALVGILDWEFAAYYPVWYEYVSASWGWTEDDAEWKRLLQQRMEAHGDGHRDAKDFWMDLCQLRKFPNLDEKGQQVLESLSAD
;
A
#
# COMPACT_ATOMS: atom_id res chain seq x y z
N MET A 1 -35.61 11.71 -0.60
CA MET A 1 -35.60 10.70 -1.66
C MET A 1 -35.11 9.43 -1.00
N GLU A 2 -35.94 8.39 -0.93
CA GLU A 2 -35.51 7.09 -0.39
C GLU A 2 -34.56 6.45 -1.42
N GLU A 3 -33.34 6.15 -1.00
CA GLU A 3 -32.37 5.46 -1.86
C GLU A 3 -32.73 3.98 -2.01
N ASP A 4 -32.59 3.49 -3.25
CA ASP A 4 -32.85 2.11 -3.63
C ASP A 4 -31.82 1.17 -2.97
N PRO A 5 -32.24 0.29 -2.04
CA PRO A 5 -31.34 -0.62 -1.33
C PRO A 5 -30.66 -1.65 -2.25
N ALA A 6 -31.07 -1.75 -3.52
CA ALA A 6 -30.42 -2.61 -4.52
C ALA A 6 -29.09 -2.06 -5.06
N LYS A 7 -28.73 -0.81 -4.74
CA LYS A 7 -27.51 -0.16 -5.30
C LYS A 7 -26.29 -0.15 -4.38
N GLY A 8 -26.40 -0.68 -3.16
CA GLY A 8 -25.27 -0.80 -2.23
C GLY A 8 -24.41 -2.04 -2.47
N CYS A 9 -23.22 -2.08 -1.88
CA CYS A 9 -22.35 -3.24 -1.94
C CYS A 9 -22.95 -4.43 -1.18
N VAL A 10 -23.32 -5.49 -1.90
CA VAL A 10 -23.91 -6.71 -1.32
C VAL A 10 -22.98 -7.43 -0.34
N ALA A 11 -21.66 -7.22 -0.44
CA ALA A 11 -20.68 -7.87 0.42
C ALA A 11 -20.54 -7.22 1.79
N CYS A 12 -20.63 -5.88 1.87
CA CYS A 12 -20.43 -5.14 3.13
C CYS A 12 -21.66 -4.35 3.60
N GLY A 13 -22.73 -4.29 2.80
CA GLY A 13 -23.97 -3.58 3.11
C GLY A 13 -23.87 -2.05 3.05
N TRP A 14 -22.80 -1.52 2.47
CA TRP A 14 -22.59 -0.07 2.35
C TRP A 14 -23.46 0.52 1.24
N THR A 15 -23.99 1.72 1.49
CA THR A 15 -24.66 2.52 0.46
C THR A 15 -23.63 3.05 -0.53
N LEU A 16 -24.07 3.44 -1.74
CA LEU A 16 -23.21 4.10 -2.73
C LEU A 16 -22.51 5.32 -2.14
N GLU A 17 -23.23 6.14 -1.38
CA GLU A 17 -22.67 7.32 -0.71
C GLU A 17 -21.53 6.94 0.26
N GLN A 18 -21.68 5.86 1.02
CA GLN A 18 -20.63 5.36 1.92
C GLN A 18 -19.43 4.80 1.16
N GLN A 19 -19.67 4.16 0.01
CA GLN A 19 -18.58 3.69 -0.85
C GLN A 19 -17.81 4.84 -1.50
N GLU A 20 -18.51 5.88 -1.95
CA GLU A 20 -17.92 7.08 -2.55
C GLU A 20 -17.17 7.92 -1.51
N GLN A 21 -17.74 8.11 -0.31
CA GLN A 21 -17.10 8.86 0.78
C GLN A 21 -15.86 8.18 1.34
N CYS A 22 -15.75 6.85 1.20
CA CYS A 22 -14.65 6.04 1.70
C CYS A 22 -13.80 5.42 0.59
N CYS A 23 -13.94 5.84 -0.67
CA CYS A 23 -13.17 5.35 -1.82
C CYS A 23 -13.14 3.81 -1.96
N TYR A 24 -14.20 3.11 -1.58
CA TYR A 24 -14.23 1.65 -1.51
C TYR A 24 -14.68 0.97 -2.82
N SER A 25 -13.74 0.32 -3.51
CA SER A 25 -13.97 -0.55 -4.68
C SER A 25 -13.70 -2.03 -4.33
N SER A 26 -14.74 -2.88 -4.33
CA SER A 26 -14.60 -4.31 -4.03
C SER A 26 -14.27 -5.12 -5.27
N HIS A 27 -13.06 -5.67 -5.29
CA HIS A 27 -12.48 -6.39 -6.43
C HIS A 27 -12.73 -7.92 -6.40
N VAL A 28 -13.51 -8.42 -5.43
CA VAL A 28 -13.71 -9.86 -5.20
C VAL A 28 -15.03 -10.34 -5.81
N LYS A 29 -14.97 -11.12 -6.90
CA LYS A 29 -16.15 -11.65 -7.61
C LYS A 29 -16.67 -12.96 -6.99
N LEU A 30 -17.96 -13.00 -6.67
CA LEU A 30 -18.67 -14.22 -6.23
C LEU A 30 -18.96 -15.09 -7.46
N PHE A 31 -18.36 -16.28 -7.57
CA PHE A 31 -18.57 -17.17 -8.72
C PHE A 31 -19.46 -18.38 -8.39
N TYR A 32 -19.70 -18.68 -7.12
CA TYR A 32 -20.65 -19.69 -6.68
C TYR A 32 -21.31 -19.32 -5.35
N GLY A 33 -22.64 -19.41 -5.30
CA GLY A 33 -23.44 -19.18 -4.09
C GLY A 33 -24.39 -20.35 -3.84
N ALA A 34 -24.47 -20.83 -2.58
CA ALA A 34 -25.45 -21.81 -2.15
C ALA A 34 -25.91 -21.51 -0.71
N SER A 35 -27.19 -21.16 -0.56
CA SER A 35 -27.76 -20.71 0.72
C SER A 35 -26.95 -19.52 1.28
N ARG A 36 -26.47 -19.57 2.54
CA ARG A 36 -25.64 -18.52 3.16
C ARG A 36 -24.13 -18.71 2.94
N ARG A 37 -23.71 -19.40 1.88
CA ARG A 37 -22.28 -19.65 1.61
C ARG A 37 -21.95 -19.10 0.24
N GLY A 38 -20.88 -18.30 0.17
CA GLY A 38 -20.23 -17.99 -1.08
C GLY A 38 -18.91 -18.74 -1.22
N VAL A 39 -18.40 -18.77 -2.43
CA VAL A 39 -17.03 -19.14 -2.75
C VAL A 39 -16.52 -18.09 -3.72
N TRP A 40 -15.37 -17.48 -3.40
CA TRP A 40 -14.77 -16.41 -4.19
C TRP A 40 -13.47 -16.89 -4.79
N SER A 41 -13.21 -16.45 -6.01
CA SER A 41 -11.93 -16.65 -6.67
C SER A 41 -11.07 -15.42 -6.42
N ILE A 42 -9.87 -15.64 -5.91
CA ILE A 42 -8.81 -14.63 -5.89
C ILE A 42 -7.78 -15.09 -6.92
N GLY A 43 -7.86 -14.54 -8.14
CA GLY A 43 -7.10 -15.05 -9.28
C GLY A 43 -7.53 -16.46 -9.71
N SER A 44 -6.64 -17.17 -10.44
CA SER A 44 -6.89 -18.54 -10.93
C SER A 44 -6.66 -19.64 -9.89
N ASP A 45 -5.86 -19.37 -8.86
CA ASP A 45 -5.24 -20.43 -8.05
C ASP A 45 -5.70 -20.47 -6.59
N ILE A 46 -6.47 -19.46 -6.14
CA ILE A 46 -6.89 -19.35 -4.74
C ILE A 46 -8.42 -19.30 -4.64
N ILE A 47 -8.95 -20.26 -3.90
CA ILE A 47 -10.37 -20.32 -3.54
C ILE A 47 -10.52 -19.83 -2.10
N LEU A 48 -11.17 -18.68 -1.93
CA LEU A 48 -11.61 -18.21 -0.62
C LEU A 48 -12.98 -18.84 -0.30
N LYS A 49 -13.07 -19.55 0.84
CA LYS A 49 -14.31 -20.17 1.31
C LYS A 49 -14.80 -19.48 2.58
N GLU A 50 -15.75 -18.57 2.42
CA GLU A 50 -16.45 -17.92 3.54
C GLU A 50 -17.41 -18.90 4.22
N ARG A 51 -17.54 -18.72 5.52
CA ARG A 51 -18.47 -19.46 6.37
C ARG A 51 -19.73 -18.62 6.54
N PRO A 52 -20.89 -19.26 6.73
CA PRO A 52 -22.16 -18.56 6.74
C PRO A 52 -22.21 -17.38 7.71
N ASP A 53 -22.85 -16.32 7.23
CA ASP A 53 -23.21 -15.17 8.03
C ASP A 53 -24.14 -15.61 9.19
N GLU A 54 -23.75 -15.28 10.42
CA GLU A 54 -24.55 -15.55 11.62
C GLU A 54 -25.08 -14.23 12.22
N GLY A 55 -25.33 -13.22 11.37
CA GLY A 55 -25.74 -11.88 11.78
C GLY A 55 -24.53 -10.97 12.05
N PRO A 56 -24.73 -9.75 12.60
CA PRO A 56 -23.65 -8.81 12.86
C PRO A 56 -22.66 -9.40 13.88
N LYS A 57 -21.71 -10.19 13.37
CA LYS A 57 -20.64 -10.77 14.16
C LYS A 57 -19.79 -9.60 14.61
N LYS A 58 -19.61 -9.50 15.93
CA LYS A 58 -18.40 -8.93 16.54
C LYS A 58 -17.23 -9.36 15.64
N ARG A 59 -16.72 -8.46 14.79
CA ARG A 59 -15.42 -8.66 14.13
C ARG A 59 -14.52 -9.12 15.27
N LYS A 60 -13.89 -10.29 15.15
CA LYS A 60 -12.89 -10.69 16.15
C LYS A 60 -11.75 -9.69 16.00
N ARG A 61 -11.88 -8.56 16.70
CA ARG A 61 -10.85 -7.53 16.79
C ARG A 61 -9.59 -8.24 17.22
N ILE A 62 -8.52 -8.04 16.45
CA ILE A 62 -7.20 -8.46 16.88
C ILE A 62 -6.98 -7.82 18.25
N LYS A 63 -6.76 -8.65 19.27
CA LYS A 63 -6.58 -8.14 20.64
C LYS A 63 -5.26 -7.39 20.67
N GLY A 64 -5.31 -6.10 20.98
CA GLY A 64 -4.14 -5.23 21.03
C GLY A 64 -4.56 -3.76 20.95
N LYS A 65 -3.56 -2.89 20.91
CA LYS A 65 -3.70 -1.46 20.62
C LYS A 65 -3.11 -1.19 19.24
N THR A 66 -3.50 -0.09 18.60
CA THR A 66 -2.73 0.37 17.43
C THR A 66 -1.31 0.74 17.86
N LEU A 67 -0.35 0.69 16.96
CA LEU A 67 1.01 1.11 17.24
C LEU A 67 1.01 2.61 17.59
N GLU A 68 0.18 3.41 16.94
CA GLU A 68 -0.08 4.81 17.29
C GLU A 68 -0.43 4.99 18.78
N GLN A 69 -1.38 4.21 19.30
CA GLN A 69 -1.79 4.28 20.70
C GLN A 69 -0.71 3.81 21.68
N ALA A 70 0.19 2.93 21.24
CA ALA A 70 1.27 2.42 22.07
C ALA A 70 2.55 3.25 21.97
N TRP A 71 2.74 3.99 20.87
CA TRP A 71 3.98 4.64 20.47
C TRP A 71 4.65 5.45 21.59
N PRO A 72 3.93 6.32 22.34
CA PRO A 72 4.55 7.15 23.37
C PRO A 72 5.06 6.36 24.58
N THR A 73 4.64 5.11 24.73
CA THR A 73 4.95 4.26 25.90
C THR A 73 5.97 3.16 25.59
N LEU A 74 6.30 2.95 24.32
CA LEU A 74 7.24 1.90 23.91
C LEU A 74 8.68 2.36 24.14
N SER A 75 9.53 1.45 24.61
CA SER A 75 10.98 1.67 24.60
C SER A 75 11.52 1.62 23.18
N GLU A 76 12.68 2.24 22.95
CA GLU A 76 13.38 2.19 21.65
C GLU A 76 13.69 0.75 21.19
N SER A 77 13.99 -0.15 22.14
CA SER A 77 14.17 -1.57 21.85
C SER A 77 12.88 -2.26 21.38
N GLN A 78 11.72 -1.90 21.96
CA GLN A 78 10.42 -2.42 21.53
C GLN A 78 10.04 -1.87 20.16
N LYS A 79 10.20 -0.56 19.92
CA LYS A 79 9.97 0.06 18.60
C LYS A 79 10.81 -0.64 17.52
N THR A 80 12.10 -0.84 17.80
CA THR A 80 13.02 -1.55 16.89
C THR A 80 12.58 -2.99 16.64
N ALA A 81 12.21 -3.73 17.69
CA ALA A 81 11.73 -5.10 17.57
C ALA A 81 10.43 -5.22 16.77
N ILE A 82 9.51 -4.26 16.91
CA ILE A 82 8.27 -4.18 16.13
C ILE A 82 8.59 -3.89 14.66
N ALA A 83 9.49 -2.94 14.38
CA ALA A 83 9.95 -2.65 13.02
C ALA A 83 10.60 -3.88 12.37
N ASP A 84 11.43 -4.63 13.10
CA ASP A 84 11.99 -5.90 12.62
C ASP A 84 10.91 -6.93 12.29
N GLN A 85 9.87 -7.05 13.12
CA GLN A 85 8.74 -7.95 12.85
C GLN A 85 7.97 -7.53 11.60
N VAL A 86 7.75 -6.23 11.39
CA VAL A 86 7.15 -5.70 10.16
C VAL A 86 8.02 -6.07 8.94
N VAL A 87 9.35 -5.92 9.02
CA VAL A 87 10.26 -6.34 7.95
C VAL A 87 10.16 -7.86 7.68
N GLN A 88 9.99 -8.69 8.71
CA GLN A 88 9.76 -10.13 8.50
C GLN A 88 8.43 -10.42 7.80
N VAL A 89 7.36 -9.70 8.12
CA VAL A 89 6.08 -9.83 7.40
C VAL A 89 6.25 -9.42 5.95
N ARG A 90 6.95 -8.31 5.68
CA ARG A 90 7.28 -7.89 4.31
C ARG A 90 8.02 -8.93 3.51
N LYS A 91 9.05 -9.55 4.09
CA LYS A 91 9.81 -10.62 3.43
C LYS A 91 8.88 -11.76 2.96
N LYS A 92 7.85 -12.08 3.74
CA LYS A 92 6.81 -13.06 3.35
C LYS A 92 5.90 -12.52 2.24
N LEU A 93 5.41 -11.28 2.35
CA LEU A 93 4.57 -10.68 1.30
C LEU A 93 5.31 -10.63 -0.04
N ARG A 94 6.59 -10.27 -0.02
CA ARG A 94 7.43 -10.18 -1.22
C ARG A 94 7.76 -11.51 -1.88
N SER A 95 7.52 -12.63 -1.21
CA SER A 95 7.58 -13.94 -1.85
C SER A 95 6.41 -14.17 -2.82
N LEU A 96 5.35 -13.36 -2.71
CA LEU A 96 4.24 -13.32 -3.65
C LEU A 96 4.60 -12.31 -4.74
N THR A 97 4.81 -12.82 -5.94
CA THR A 97 5.20 -12.03 -7.11
C THR A 97 4.13 -12.08 -8.19
N SER A 98 4.16 -11.10 -9.09
CA SER A 98 3.30 -11.01 -10.27
C SER A 98 4.15 -10.66 -11.49
N GLU A 99 3.69 -11.04 -12.68
CA GLU A 99 4.30 -10.64 -13.97
C GLU A 99 3.98 -9.18 -14.34
N SER A 100 3.09 -8.53 -13.58
CA SER A 100 2.66 -7.15 -13.85
C SER A 100 2.42 -6.38 -12.56
N ILE A 101 2.52 -5.06 -12.66
CA ILE A 101 2.04 -4.12 -11.63
C ILE A 101 0.52 -4.06 -11.74
N GLN A 102 -0.15 -4.67 -10.77
CA GLN A 102 -1.60 -4.89 -10.79
C GLN A 102 -2.14 -5.20 -9.39
N THR A 103 -3.45 -5.01 -9.19
CA THR A 103 -4.15 -5.50 -8.01
C THR A 103 -4.21 -7.02 -7.98
N VAL A 104 -4.56 -7.60 -6.82
CA VAL A 104 -4.62 -9.05 -6.62
C VAL A 104 -5.64 -9.74 -7.54
N ASP A 105 -6.66 -9.02 -8.01
CA ASP A 105 -7.66 -9.48 -8.98
C ASP A 105 -7.33 -9.13 -10.43
N HIS A 106 -6.09 -8.74 -10.72
CA HIS A 106 -5.61 -8.38 -12.05
C HIS A 106 -6.25 -7.11 -12.63
N GLY A 107 -6.47 -6.11 -11.78
CA GLY A 107 -6.94 -4.77 -12.13
C GLY A 107 -5.85 -3.69 -12.05
N PRO A 108 -6.19 -2.44 -12.40
CA PRO A 108 -5.32 -1.28 -12.21
C PRO A 108 -5.08 -0.97 -10.73
N CYS A 109 -3.88 -0.47 -10.41
CA CYS A 109 -3.46 -0.08 -9.08
C CYS A 109 -3.70 1.41 -8.81
N GLU A 110 -3.59 1.87 -7.56
CA GLU A 110 -3.53 3.30 -7.22
C GLU A 110 -2.11 3.71 -6.76
N PRO A 111 -1.13 3.83 -7.68
CA PRO A 111 0.25 4.20 -7.39
C PRO A 111 0.42 5.69 -7.03
N ALA A 112 -0.18 6.16 -5.93
CA ALA A 112 -0.21 7.58 -5.53
C ALA A 112 1.18 8.23 -5.31
N LEU A 113 2.25 7.43 -5.14
CA LEU A 113 3.63 7.95 -5.10
C LEU A 113 4.09 8.44 -6.48
N LEU A 114 3.62 7.80 -7.55
CA LEU A 114 4.05 8.03 -8.93
C LEU A 114 3.06 8.92 -9.69
N PHE A 115 1.76 8.77 -9.43
CA PHE A 115 0.71 9.50 -10.12
C PHE A 115 -0.07 10.39 -9.14
N PRO A 116 -0.05 11.73 -9.32
CA PRO A 116 -0.63 12.66 -8.35
C PRO A 116 -2.16 12.75 -8.43
N ASP A 117 -2.77 12.26 -9.50
CA ASP A 117 -4.23 12.29 -9.72
C ASP A 117 -5.02 11.30 -8.85
N ARG A 118 -4.33 10.37 -8.19
CA ARG A 118 -4.92 9.28 -7.38
C ARG A 118 -5.95 8.45 -8.16
N ALA A 119 -5.83 8.41 -9.48
CA ALA A 119 -6.67 7.55 -10.31
C ALA A 119 -6.09 6.12 -10.34
N PRO A 120 -6.91 5.11 -10.69
CA PRO A 120 -6.37 3.80 -11.03
C PRO A 120 -5.52 3.86 -12.30
N HIS A 121 -4.30 3.33 -12.23
CA HIS A 121 -3.32 3.26 -13.32
C HIS A 121 -2.86 1.83 -13.59
N GLY A 122 -2.51 1.57 -14.84
CA GLY A 122 -2.09 0.25 -15.32
C GLY A 122 -3.27 -0.62 -15.78
N ARG A 123 -3.12 -1.94 -15.84
CA ARG A 123 -1.96 -2.77 -15.48
C ARG A 123 -0.71 -2.43 -16.30
N PHE A 124 0.46 -2.52 -15.69
CA PHE A 124 1.74 -2.35 -16.39
C PHE A 124 2.47 -3.70 -16.42
N HIS A 125 2.76 -4.19 -17.62
CA HIS A 125 3.40 -5.49 -17.86
C HIS A 125 4.93 -5.38 -17.97
N SER A 126 5.47 -4.16 -17.88
CA SER A 126 6.91 -3.92 -17.86
C SER A 126 7.23 -2.57 -17.23
N ASP A 127 8.49 -2.42 -16.82
CA ASP A 127 9.06 -1.15 -16.36
C ASP A 127 8.88 -0.06 -17.43
N LEU A 128 9.07 -0.40 -18.71
CA LEU A 128 8.91 0.52 -19.83
C LEU A 128 7.47 1.07 -19.93
N GLU A 129 6.45 0.23 -19.72
CA GLU A 129 5.05 0.68 -19.72
C GLU A 129 4.77 1.65 -18.56
N LEU A 130 5.29 1.35 -17.36
CA LEU A 130 5.17 2.25 -16.21
C LEU A 130 5.84 3.60 -16.48
N TRP A 131 7.08 3.59 -16.99
CA TRP A 131 7.87 4.80 -17.18
C TRP A 131 7.35 5.68 -18.31
N ASN A 132 6.84 5.08 -19.38
CA ASN A 132 6.17 5.83 -20.44
C ASN A 132 4.91 6.55 -19.92
N ALA A 133 4.20 5.98 -18.95
CA ALA A 133 3.01 6.61 -18.36
C ALA A 133 3.35 7.81 -17.47
N ILE A 134 4.49 7.80 -16.77
CA ILE A 134 4.92 8.89 -15.89
C ILE A 134 5.44 10.11 -16.69
N THR A 135 5.78 9.93 -17.97
CA THR A 135 6.14 11.00 -18.92
C THR A 135 7.29 11.91 -18.43
N ILE A 136 8.26 11.37 -17.70
CA ILE A 136 9.45 12.11 -17.24
C ILE A 136 10.71 11.29 -17.54
N MET A 137 11.67 11.94 -18.21
CA MET A 137 12.99 11.42 -18.57
C MET A 137 13.94 11.51 -17.36
N LEU A 138 13.66 10.76 -16.31
CA LEU A 138 14.57 10.55 -15.18
C LEU A 138 15.29 9.22 -15.32
N ARG A 139 16.41 9.06 -14.60
CA ARG A 139 17.02 7.75 -14.40
C ARG A 139 16.08 6.91 -13.54
N HIS A 140 15.49 5.88 -14.14
CA HIS A 140 14.49 5.05 -13.48
C HIS A 140 15.13 3.91 -12.66
N PRO A 141 14.69 3.69 -11.41
CA PRO A 141 15.11 2.51 -10.65
C PRO A 141 14.50 1.23 -11.25
N PRO A 142 15.20 0.08 -11.21
CA PRO A 142 14.61 -1.19 -11.65
C PRO A 142 13.40 -1.55 -10.80
N CYS A 143 12.28 -1.92 -11.40
CA CYS A 143 11.06 -2.22 -10.65
C CYS A 143 10.91 -3.70 -10.30
N GLU A 144 11.50 -4.61 -11.07
CA GLU A 144 11.35 -6.05 -10.84
C GLU A 144 12.14 -6.57 -9.63
N PRO A 145 11.65 -7.64 -8.97
CA PRO A 145 10.35 -8.30 -9.20
C PRO A 145 9.17 -7.45 -8.70
N TYR A 146 8.00 -7.59 -9.34
CA TYR A 146 6.77 -6.99 -8.81
C TYR A 146 6.23 -7.82 -7.65
N VAL A 147 6.14 -7.22 -6.48
CA VAL A 147 5.93 -7.91 -5.21
C VAL A 147 4.66 -7.41 -4.54
N LEU A 148 3.96 -8.30 -3.83
CA LEU A 148 2.81 -7.89 -3.02
C LEU A 148 3.28 -6.92 -1.94
N THR A 149 2.68 -5.74 -1.97
CA THR A 149 3.06 -4.57 -1.18
C THR A 149 1.82 -4.05 -0.46
N HIS A 150 1.96 -3.57 0.78
CA HIS A 150 0.84 -3.10 1.59
C HIS A 150 0.44 -1.66 1.23
N CYS A 151 1.43 -0.85 0.89
CA CYS A 151 1.34 0.57 0.54
C CYS A 151 0.97 1.53 1.67
N ASP A 152 0.33 1.05 2.75
CA ASP A 152 -0.07 1.90 3.87
C ASP A 152 0.33 1.40 5.29
N LEU A 153 1.61 1.07 5.49
CA LEU A 153 2.11 0.71 6.83
C LEU A 153 2.34 1.94 7.73
N ASN A 154 1.27 2.66 8.08
CA ASN A 154 1.30 3.74 9.07
C ASN A 154 1.06 3.20 10.50
N LEU A 155 1.29 4.05 11.50
CA LEU A 155 1.11 3.71 12.92
C LEU A 155 -0.31 3.20 13.29
N GLY A 156 -1.35 3.73 12.64
CA GLY A 156 -2.75 3.36 12.88
C GLY A 156 -3.10 1.95 12.38
N ASN A 157 -2.42 1.49 11.34
CA ASN A 157 -2.69 0.21 10.68
C ASN A 157 -1.92 -0.98 11.27
N LEU A 158 -1.09 -0.75 12.28
CA LEU A 158 -0.33 -1.80 12.96
C LEU A 158 -0.93 -2.09 14.33
N ILE A 159 -1.20 -3.35 14.65
CA ILE A 159 -1.71 -3.74 15.97
C ILE A 159 -0.60 -4.40 16.77
N VAL A 160 -0.40 -3.91 17.99
CA VAL A 160 0.60 -4.42 18.92
C VAL A 160 -0.01 -4.87 20.24
N ARG A 161 0.66 -5.84 20.87
CA ARG A 161 0.34 -6.35 22.20
C ARG A 161 1.63 -6.82 22.86
N ASP A 162 1.83 -6.43 24.12
CA ASP A 162 3.00 -6.81 24.93
C ASP A 162 4.35 -6.51 24.24
N GLY A 163 4.44 -5.38 23.53
CA GLY A 163 5.65 -4.96 22.82
C GLY A 163 5.94 -5.72 21.52
N ALA A 164 4.98 -6.48 20.99
CA ALA A 164 5.11 -7.22 19.73
C ALA A 164 3.98 -6.91 18.75
N LEU A 165 4.28 -7.02 17.45
CA LEU A 165 3.32 -6.95 16.35
C LEU A 165 2.41 -8.18 16.38
N VAL A 166 1.10 -7.96 16.37
CA VAL A 166 0.09 -9.03 16.36
C VAL A 166 -0.91 -8.91 15.22
N GLY A 167 -0.87 -7.83 14.44
CA GLY A 167 -1.71 -7.67 13.27
C GLY A 167 -1.32 -6.48 12.41
N ILE A 168 -1.71 -6.56 11.13
CA ILE A 168 -1.66 -5.47 10.16
C ILE A 168 -3.07 -5.34 9.58
N LEU A 169 -3.59 -4.13 9.59
CA LEU A 169 -4.92 -3.76 9.10
C LEU A 169 -4.79 -3.00 7.77
N ASP A 170 -5.94 -2.81 7.13
CA ASP A 170 -6.11 -1.86 6.03
C ASP A 170 -5.33 -2.16 4.75
N TRP A 171 -5.72 -3.28 4.12
CA TRP A 171 -5.07 -3.82 2.93
C TRP A 171 -5.66 -3.26 1.63
N GLU A 172 -6.41 -2.16 1.67
CA GLU A 172 -7.17 -1.66 0.51
C GLU A 172 -6.27 -1.19 -0.64
N PHE A 173 -5.09 -0.66 -0.32
CA PHE A 173 -4.08 -0.25 -1.30
C PHE A 173 -3.09 -1.37 -1.66
N ALA A 174 -3.30 -2.58 -1.14
CA ALA A 174 -2.37 -3.68 -1.36
C ALA A 174 -2.46 -4.20 -2.80
N ALA A 175 -1.33 -4.20 -3.49
CA ALA A 175 -1.22 -4.69 -4.85
C ALA A 175 0.21 -5.17 -5.14
N TYR A 176 0.43 -5.69 -6.35
CA TYR A 176 1.76 -5.97 -6.85
C TYR A 176 2.37 -4.67 -7.39
N TYR A 177 3.45 -4.23 -6.77
CA TYR A 177 4.15 -2.98 -7.08
C TYR A 177 5.65 -3.25 -7.29
N PRO A 178 6.39 -2.27 -7.83
CA PRO A 178 7.85 -2.33 -7.88
C PRO A 178 8.46 -2.72 -6.53
N VAL A 179 9.56 -3.48 -6.56
CA VAL A 179 10.25 -4.00 -5.38
C VAL A 179 10.62 -2.93 -4.35
N TRP A 180 10.86 -1.69 -4.79
CA TRP A 180 11.23 -0.56 -3.96
C TRP A 180 10.03 0.26 -3.43
N TYR A 181 8.81 0.01 -3.94
CA TYR A 181 7.67 0.93 -3.78
C TYR A 181 7.36 1.26 -2.32
N GLU A 182 7.45 0.28 -1.43
CA GLU A 182 7.19 0.54 -0.02
C GLU A 182 8.36 1.11 0.76
N TYR A 183 9.58 0.84 0.32
CA TYR A 183 10.72 1.56 0.88
C TYR A 183 10.51 3.06 0.65
N VAL A 184 10.08 3.43 -0.55
CA VAL A 184 9.75 4.82 -0.90
C VAL A 184 8.52 5.33 -0.15
N SER A 185 7.46 4.53 0.00
CA SER A 185 6.26 4.94 0.76
C SER A 185 6.57 5.27 2.23
N ALA A 186 7.66 4.73 2.78
CA ALA A 186 8.17 5.07 4.10
C ALA A 186 9.08 6.32 4.16
N SER A 187 9.08 7.17 3.13
CA SER A 187 9.88 8.42 3.10
C SER A 187 9.18 9.63 3.72
N TRP A 188 7.90 9.50 4.07
CA TRP A 188 7.12 10.56 4.69
C TRP A 188 6.09 9.95 5.66
N GLY A 189 5.55 10.76 6.56
CA GLY A 189 4.51 10.36 7.51
C GLY A 189 3.46 11.46 7.69
N TRP A 190 2.30 11.08 8.20
CA TRP A 190 1.16 12.00 8.38
C TRP A 190 1.27 12.88 9.63
N THR A 191 1.97 12.38 10.65
CA THR A 191 2.24 13.05 11.92
C THR A 191 3.74 12.96 12.23
N GLU A 192 4.21 13.68 13.25
CA GLU A 192 5.61 13.59 13.70
C GLU A 192 5.95 12.16 14.15
N ASP A 193 5.07 11.53 14.93
CA ASP A 193 5.22 10.14 15.36
C ASP A 193 5.23 9.17 14.17
N ASP A 194 4.36 9.36 13.18
CA ASP A 194 4.33 8.51 11.99
C ASP A 194 5.61 8.71 11.16
N ALA A 195 6.11 9.94 11.03
CA ALA A 195 7.38 10.21 10.37
C ALA A 195 8.57 9.57 11.11
N GLU A 196 8.56 9.55 12.45
CA GLU A 196 9.54 8.82 13.27
C GLU A 196 9.48 7.32 13.00
N TRP A 197 8.28 6.74 13.03
CA TRP A 197 8.04 5.33 12.71
C TRP A 197 8.53 4.96 11.31
N LYS A 198 8.17 5.74 10.29
CA LYS A 198 8.55 5.48 8.89
C LYS A 198 10.07 5.58 8.70
N ARG A 199 10.73 6.54 9.35
CA ARG A 199 12.20 6.62 9.38
C ARG A 199 12.83 5.38 10.03
N LEU A 200 12.31 4.94 11.16
CA LEU A 200 12.76 3.70 11.82
C LEU A 200 12.55 2.49 10.91
N LEU A 201 11.38 2.39 10.26
CA LEU A 201 11.07 1.29 9.34
C LEU A 201 12.05 1.25 8.16
N GLN A 202 12.37 2.39 7.54
CA GLN A 202 13.40 2.47 6.49
C GLN A 202 14.77 2.00 7.00
N GLN A 203 15.20 2.48 8.18
CA GLN A 203 16.48 2.04 8.78
C GLN A 203 16.51 0.53 9.02
N ARG A 204 15.39 -0.08 9.44
CA ARG A 204 15.31 -1.53 9.62
C ARG A 204 15.27 -2.27 8.28
N MET A 205 14.58 -1.78 7.25
CA MET A 205 14.65 -2.38 5.91
C MET A 205 16.10 -2.41 5.40
N GLU A 206 16.85 -1.31 5.53
CA GLU A 206 18.27 -1.24 5.16
C GLU A 206 19.13 -2.22 5.96
N ALA A 207 18.95 -2.28 7.28
CA ALA A 207 19.67 -3.21 8.15
C ALA A 207 19.42 -4.68 7.79
N HIS A 208 18.31 -4.97 7.11
CA HIS A 208 17.93 -6.31 6.62
C HIS A 208 18.25 -6.54 5.14
N GLY A 209 18.98 -5.62 4.49
CA GLY A 209 19.42 -5.72 3.10
C GLY A 209 18.34 -5.34 2.06
N ASP A 210 17.29 -4.62 2.46
CA ASP A 210 16.15 -4.22 1.63
C ASP A 210 16.06 -2.67 1.51
N GLY A 211 17.20 -2.02 1.39
CA GLY A 211 17.29 -0.57 1.17
C GLY A 211 17.22 -0.21 -0.31
N HIS A 212 16.39 0.77 -0.67
CA HIS A 212 16.22 1.25 -2.04
C HIS A 212 16.43 2.77 -2.11
N ARG A 213 17.66 3.20 -1.79
CA ARG A 213 18.01 4.64 -1.69
C ARG A 213 17.91 5.35 -3.04
N ASP A 214 18.36 4.70 -4.10
CA ASP A 214 18.22 5.16 -5.48
C ASP A 214 16.76 5.42 -5.87
N ALA A 215 15.85 4.50 -5.51
CA ALA A 215 14.42 4.70 -5.77
C ALA A 215 13.81 5.82 -4.93
N LYS A 216 14.32 6.03 -3.70
CA LYS A 216 13.92 7.15 -2.85
C LYS A 216 14.39 8.48 -3.43
N ASP A 217 15.64 8.56 -3.88
CA ASP A 217 16.22 9.75 -4.51
C ASP A 217 15.44 10.09 -5.79
N PHE A 218 15.19 9.10 -6.65
CA PHE A 218 14.30 9.22 -7.81
C PHE A 218 12.93 9.81 -7.45
N TRP A 219 12.28 9.29 -6.40
CA TRP A 219 10.97 9.78 -5.98
C TRP A 219 11.04 11.22 -5.44
N MET A 220 12.13 11.59 -4.76
CA MET A 220 12.34 12.95 -4.29
C MET A 220 12.49 13.92 -5.47
N ASP A 221 13.28 13.57 -6.49
CA ASP A 221 13.43 14.36 -7.72
C ASP A 221 12.09 14.50 -8.45
N LEU A 222 11.37 13.37 -8.60
CA LEU A 222 10.02 13.35 -9.17
C LEU A 222 9.09 14.33 -8.43
N CYS A 223 9.14 14.37 -7.09
CA CYS A 223 8.33 15.29 -6.30
C CYS A 223 8.67 16.77 -6.55
N GLN A 224 9.96 17.11 -6.71
CA GLN A 224 10.38 18.48 -7.03
C GLN A 224 9.94 18.90 -8.44
N LEU A 225 9.86 17.94 -9.37
CA LEU A 225 9.50 18.20 -10.76
C LEU A 225 8.00 18.20 -11.05
N ARG A 226 7.14 17.84 -10.09
CA ARG A 226 5.66 17.74 -10.28
C ARG A 226 4.99 19.01 -10.80
N LYS A 227 5.60 20.18 -10.59
CA LYS A 227 5.05 21.48 -11.03
C LYS A 227 5.59 21.96 -12.38
N PHE A 228 6.40 21.16 -13.07
CA PHE A 228 6.99 21.55 -14.36
C PHE A 228 5.90 22.03 -15.36
N PRO A 229 6.12 23.13 -16.12
CA PRO A 229 7.34 23.95 -16.15
C PRO A 229 7.45 25.01 -15.04
N ASN A 230 6.44 25.15 -14.17
CA ASN A 230 6.38 26.14 -13.10
C ASN A 230 7.10 25.66 -11.83
N LEU A 231 8.41 25.44 -11.94
CA LEU A 231 9.24 24.93 -10.85
C LEU A 231 9.64 26.04 -9.87
N ASP A 232 9.72 25.70 -8.58
CA ASP A 232 10.37 26.54 -7.56
C ASP A 232 11.91 26.41 -7.64
N GLU A 233 12.65 27.13 -6.79
CA GLU A 233 14.12 27.13 -6.80
C GLU A 233 14.71 25.71 -6.66
N LYS A 234 14.09 24.84 -5.87
CA LYS A 234 14.56 23.46 -5.68
C LYS A 234 14.29 22.61 -6.91
N GLY A 235 13.09 22.73 -7.51
CA GLY A 235 12.77 22.07 -8.77
C GLY A 235 13.71 22.50 -9.90
N GLN A 236 14.06 23.80 -9.98
CA GLN A 236 15.00 24.32 -10.96
C GLN A 236 16.40 23.71 -10.79
N GLN A 237 16.91 23.63 -9.55
CA GLN A 237 18.20 23.01 -9.26
C GLN A 237 18.24 21.53 -9.66
N VAL A 238 17.18 20.77 -9.35
CA VAL A 238 17.07 19.36 -9.74
C VAL A 238 17.04 19.21 -11.26
N LEU A 239 16.28 20.06 -11.97
CA LEU A 239 16.23 20.04 -13.43
C LEU A 239 17.61 20.34 -14.06
N GLU A 240 18.35 21.30 -13.51
CA GLU A 240 19.70 21.64 -13.95
C GLU A 240 20.69 20.49 -13.73
N SER A 241 20.66 19.84 -12.55
CA SER A 241 21.55 18.70 -12.27
C SER A 241 21.28 17.52 -13.20
N LEU A 242 20.01 17.24 -13.50
CA LEU A 242 19.62 16.15 -14.39
C LEU A 242 19.97 16.42 -15.86
N SER A 243 20.11 17.69 -16.25
CA SER A 243 20.49 18.07 -17.62
C SER A 243 22.00 18.07 -17.84
N ALA A 244 22.79 17.94 -16.76
CA ALA A 244 24.25 17.95 -16.78
C ALA A 244 24.88 16.55 -16.85
N ASP A 245 24.10 15.50 -16.59
CA ASP A 245 24.46 14.08 -16.65
C ASP A 245 24.15 13.45 -18.03
#